data_AF-A0A497CJL7-F1
#
_entry.id   AF-A0A497CJL7-F1
#
_cell.length_a   1.000
_cell.length_b   1.000
_cell.length_c   1.000
_cell.angle_alpha   90.00
_cell.angle_beta   90.00
_cell.angle_gamma   90.00
#
_symmetry.space_group_name_H-M   'P 1'
#
loop_
_entity.id
_entity.type
_entity.pdbx_description
1 polymer ?
#
loop_
_entity_poly.entity_id
_entity_poly.type
_entity_poly.pdbx_seq_one_letter_code
_entity_poly.pdbx_strand_id
1 'polypeptide(L)'
;MEEITITAWYTPQIPVNNGPGNYHGLPGLILEVNNGRQTLICSKIVLNPKNKISITEPTKGKKITQEKFDAIMEKKMKEMEDRYEHNRGDGNSIEIKIKG
;
A
#
# COMPACT_ATOMS: atom_id res chain seq x y z
N MET A 1 -2.96 -3.90 21.30
CA MET A 1 -3.27 -3.36 19.95
C MET A 1 -3.65 -1.91 20.15
N GLU A 2 -2.99 -0.98 19.48
CA GLU A 2 -3.46 0.41 19.46
C GLU A 2 -4.69 0.47 18.56
N GLU A 3 -5.79 1.02 19.06
CA GLU A 3 -6.96 1.32 18.22
C GLU A 3 -6.65 2.55 17.37
N ILE A 4 -6.76 2.41 16.05
CA ILE A 4 -6.58 3.51 15.10
C ILE A 4 -7.96 3.93 14.62
N THR A 5 -8.38 5.14 14.99
CA THR A 5 -9.61 5.73 14.43
C THR A 5 -9.36 6.19 13.00
N ILE A 6 -10.14 5.67 12.06
CA ILE A 6 -10.11 6.08 10.66
C ILE A 6 -11.37 6.90 10.38
N THR A 7 -11.18 8.12 9.88
CA THR A 7 -12.28 9.01 9.46
C THR A 7 -12.26 9.14 7.93
N ALA A 8 -13.41 8.97 7.28
CA ALA A 8 -13.53 9.08 5.83
C ALA A 8 -14.71 9.99 5.45
N TRP A 9 -14.48 10.92 4.53
CA TRP A 9 -15.51 11.77 3.94
C TRP A 9 -15.86 11.28 2.54
N TYR A 10 -17.14 11.06 2.25
CA TYR A 10 -17.62 10.52 0.98
C TYR A 10 -18.80 11.31 0.42
N THR A 11 -19.02 11.20 -0.89
CA THR A 11 -20.14 11.84 -1.58
C THR A 11 -21.04 10.83 -2.30
N PRO A 12 -22.33 10.71 -1.93
CA PRO A 12 -23.29 9.86 -2.64
C PRO A 12 -23.60 10.32 -4.07
N GLN A 13 -23.31 11.58 -4.43
CA GLN A 13 -23.57 12.12 -5.77
C GLN A 13 -22.76 11.42 -6.86
N ILE A 14 -21.62 10.82 -6.49
CA ILE A 14 -20.84 9.95 -7.35
C ILE A 14 -20.99 8.53 -6.77
N PRO A 15 -21.93 7.72 -7.28
CA PRO A 15 -22.30 6.42 -6.70
C PRO A 15 -21.27 5.33 -7.06
N VAL A 16 -20.00 5.59 -6.75
CA VAL A 16 -18.87 4.68 -6.93
C VAL A 16 -18.31 4.38 -5.55
N ASN A 17 -18.44 3.15 -5.11
CA ASN A 17 -18.04 2.67 -3.77
C ASN A 17 -16.53 2.45 -3.63
N ASN A 18 -15.74 3.44 -4.06
CA ASN A 18 -14.28 3.36 -4.14
C ASN A 18 -13.63 4.56 -3.41
N GLY A 19 -12.32 4.48 -3.16
CA GLY A 19 -11.58 5.48 -2.40
C GLY A 19 -10.07 5.34 -2.55
N PRO A 20 -9.30 6.22 -1.88
CA PRO A 20 -7.84 6.18 -1.95
C PRO A 20 -7.27 4.94 -1.21
N GLY A 21 -6.19 4.37 -1.74
CA GLY A 21 -5.53 3.22 -1.12
C GLY A 21 -6.45 2.00 -1.03
N ASN A 22 -6.60 1.44 0.17
CA ASN A 22 -7.44 0.27 0.43
C ASN A 22 -8.81 0.64 1.03
N TYR A 23 -9.20 1.92 1.03
CA TYR A 23 -10.47 2.37 1.61
C TYR A 23 -11.58 2.31 0.55
N HIS A 24 -12.62 1.50 0.79
CA HIS A 24 -13.76 1.33 -0.10
C HIS A 24 -15.01 0.85 0.68
N GLY A 25 -16.17 0.78 0.01
CA GLY A 25 -17.39 0.20 0.57
C GLY A 25 -18.42 1.17 1.14
N LEU A 26 -18.16 2.47 1.16
CA LEU A 26 -19.16 3.49 1.48
C LEU A 26 -20.10 3.75 0.29
N PRO A 27 -21.35 4.21 0.52
CA PRO A 27 -22.32 4.48 -0.55
C PRO A 27 -22.01 5.80 -1.26
N GLY A 28 -20.86 5.86 -1.93
CA GLY A 28 -20.36 7.02 -2.65
C GLY A 28 -18.84 7.04 -2.72
N LEU A 29 -18.29 7.94 -3.55
CA LEU A 29 -16.85 8.08 -3.71
C LEU A 29 -16.23 8.73 -2.48
N ILE A 30 -15.18 8.12 -1.93
CA ILE A 30 -14.42 8.68 -0.80
C ILE A 30 -13.48 9.77 -1.32
N LEU A 31 -13.63 10.97 -0.77
CA LEU A 31 -12.86 12.16 -1.15
C LEU A 31 -11.73 12.46 -0.16
N GLU A 32 -11.87 12.07 1.09
CA GLU A 32 -10.85 12.27 2.11
C GLU A 32 -10.80 11.08 3.06
N VAL A 33 -9.59 10.68 3.44
CA VAL A 33 -9.37 9.70 4.51
C VAL A 33 -8.28 10.19 5.44
N ASN A 34 -8.54 10.13 6.74
CA ASN A 34 -7.57 10.35 7.81
C ASN A 34 -7.45 9.07 8.66
N ASN A 35 -6.23 8.53 8.77
CA ASN A 35 -5.95 7.31 9.54
C ASN A 35 -5.16 7.59 10.84
N GLY A 36 -5.24 8.81 11.37
CA GLY A 36 -4.51 9.27 12.55
C GLY A 36 -3.04 9.63 12.31
N ARG A 37 -2.42 9.12 11.24
CA ARG A 37 -1.01 9.42 10.87
C ARG A 37 -0.88 10.20 9.57
N GLN A 38 -1.79 9.97 8.62
CA GLN A 38 -1.78 10.53 7.30
C GLN A 38 -3.20 10.93 6.88
N THR A 39 -3.31 12.06 6.18
CA THR A 39 -4.54 12.48 5.51
C THR A 39 -4.35 12.39 3.99
N LEU A 40 -5.25 11.70 3.30
CA LEU A 40 -5.30 11.60 1.86
C LEU A 40 -6.51 12.39 1.37
N ILE A 41 -6.29 13.38 0.49
CA ILE A 41 -7.34 14.28 -0.01
C ILE A 41 -7.42 14.19 -1.53
N CYS A 42 -8.64 14.08 -2.06
CA CYS A 42 -8.90 14.12 -3.50
C CYS A 42 -8.72 15.55 -4.04
N SER A 43 -7.75 15.75 -4.92
CA SER A 43 -7.45 17.07 -5.50
C SER A 43 -8.21 17.35 -6.80
N LYS A 44 -8.52 16.32 -7.58
CA LYS A 44 -9.18 16.47 -8.88
C LYS A 44 -9.95 15.22 -9.25
N ILE A 45 -11.16 15.41 -9.74
CA ILE A 45 -12.02 14.35 -10.29
C ILE A 45 -12.28 14.67 -11.76
N VAL A 46 -12.08 13.69 -12.63
CA VAL A 46 -12.46 13.77 -14.04
C VAL A 46 -13.57 12.75 -14.28
N LEU A 47 -14.80 13.25 -14.41
CA LEU A 47 -15.97 12.42 -14.70
C LEU A 47 -16.17 12.32 -16.22
N ASN A 48 -16.57 11.13 -16.69
CA ASN A 48 -16.91 10.88 -18.08
C ASN A 48 -15.88 11.42 -19.10
N PRO A 49 -14.61 10.96 -19.03
CA PRO A 49 -13.59 11.42 -19.96
C PRO A 49 -14.01 11.10 -21.40
N LYS A 50 -13.92 12.10 -22.30
CA LYS A 50 -14.24 11.93 -23.73
C LYS A 50 -13.31 10.93 -24.42
N ASN A 51 -12.08 10.83 -23.94
CA ASN A 51 -11.07 9.91 -24.44
C ASN A 51 -11.05 8.64 -23.58
N LYS A 52 -11.05 7.47 -24.22
CA LYS A 52 -10.84 6.21 -23.51
C LYS A 52 -9.45 6.23 -22.87
N ILE A 53 -9.38 5.97 -21.57
CA ILE A 53 -8.11 5.78 -20.87
C ILE A 53 -7.58 4.40 -21.30
N SER A 54 -6.52 4.36 -22.10
CA SER A 54 -5.84 3.09 -22.42
C SER A 54 -4.97 2.69 -21.23
N ILE A 55 -5.37 1.65 -20.51
CA ILE A 55 -4.53 1.02 -19.50
C ILE A 55 -3.57 0.10 -20.26
N THR A 56 -2.31 0.51 -20.39
CA THR A 56 -1.26 -0.31 -20.97
C THR A 56 -0.69 -1.24 -19.90
N GLU A 57 -0.60 -2.53 -20.19
CA GLU A 57 0.09 -3.48 -19.30
C GLU A 57 1.54 -3.00 -19.07
N PRO A 58 2.05 -2.97 -17.83
CA PRO A 58 3.43 -2.65 -17.58
C PRO A 58 4.33 -3.67 -18.31
N THR A 59 5.18 -3.18 -19.21
CA THR A 59 6.11 -4.01 -19.98
C THR A 59 7.38 -4.38 -19.21
N LYS A 60 7.59 -3.76 -18.05
CA LYS A 60 8.75 -4.00 -17.18
C LYS A 60 8.38 -5.00 -16.08
N GLY A 61 9.23 -6.01 -15.89
CA GLY A 61 9.10 -7.01 -14.83
C GLY A 61 9.10 -8.43 -15.37
N LYS A 62 8.84 -9.39 -14.47
CA LYS A 62 8.69 -10.80 -14.83
C LYS A 62 7.21 -11.14 -14.83
N LYS A 63 6.69 -11.61 -15.96
CA LYS A 63 5.35 -12.20 -16.02
C LYS A 63 5.38 -13.53 -15.28
N ILE A 64 4.69 -13.57 -14.13
CA ILE A 64 4.61 -14.76 -13.29
C ILE A 64 3.14 -15.14 -13.09
N THR A 65 2.89 -16.41 -12.84
CA THR A 65 1.57 -16.95 -12.48
C THR A 65 1.29 -16.70 -11.00
N GLN A 66 0.01 -16.80 -10.59
CA GLN A 66 -0.39 -16.67 -9.18
C GLN A 66 0.39 -17.65 -8.28
N GLU A 67 0.45 -18.92 -8.66
CA GLU A 67 1.20 -19.95 -7.92
C GLU A 67 2.68 -19.59 -7.70
N LYS A 68 3.33 -19.00 -8.72
CA LYS A 68 4.72 -18.55 -8.61
C LYS A 68 4.84 -17.33 -7.70
N PHE A 69 3.87 -16.43 -7.72
CA PHE A 69 3.85 -15.28 -6.81
C PHE A 69 3.74 -15.75 -5.36
N ASP A 70 2.84 -16.68 -5.08
CA ASP A 70 2.63 -17.22 -3.74
C ASP A 70 3.90 -17.91 -3.21
N ALA A 71 4.56 -18.73 -4.04
CA ALA A 71 5.83 -19.36 -3.70
C ALA A 71 6.97 -18.36 -3.46
N ILE A 72 7.04 -17.26 -4.23
CA ILE A 72 8.02 -16.19 -4.01
C ILE A 72 7.75 -15.48 -2.68
N MET A 73 6.47 -15.20 -2.38
CA MET A 73 6.07 -14.55 -1.13
C MET A 73 6.42 -15.42 0.09
N GLU A 74 6.09 -16.71 0.05
CA GLU A 74 6.42 -17.65 1.12
C GLU A 74 7.94 -17.72 1.37
N LYS A 75 8.72 -17.87 0.29
CA LYS A 75 10.19 -17.86 0.39
C LYS A 75 10.71 -16.55 0.97
N LYS A 76 10.15 -15.40 0.57
CA LYS A 76 10.56 -14.09 1.07
C LYS A 76 10.21 -13.90 2.54
N MET A 77 9.07 -14.42 2.99
CA MET A 77 8.70 -14.39 4.41
C MET A 77 9.68 -15.21 5.25
N LYS A 78 10.02 -16.43 4.80
CA LYS A 78 11.01 -17.28 5.47
C LYS A 78 12.41 -16.66 5.51
N GLU A 79 12.87 -16.06 4.40
CA GLU A 79 14.15 -15.33 4.36
C GLU A 79 14.17 -14.13 5.34
N MET A 80 13.03 -13.45 5.53
CA MET A 80 12.94 -12.38 6.54
C MET A 80 13.00 -12.96 7.94
N GLU A 81 12.24 -14.03 8.23
CA GLU A 81 12.22 -14.71 9.53
C GLU A 81 13.61 -15.19 9.94
N ASP A 82 14.32 -15.91 9.06
CA ASP A 82 15.69 -16.37 9.28
C ASP A 82 16.64 -15.20 9.61
N ARG A 83 16.51 -14.08 8.88
CA ARG A 83 17.32 -12.87 9.15
C ARG A 83 16.98 -12.21 10.49
N TYR A 84 15.72 -12.24 10.92
CA TYR A 84 15.31 -11.71 12.22
C TYR A 84 15.76 -12.62 13.37
N GLU A 85 15.80 -13.94 13.17
CA GLU A 85 16.35 -14.88 14.15
C GLU A 85 17.86 -14.73 14.33
N HIS A 86 18.62 -14.59 13.24
CA HIS A 86 20.08 -14.38 13.31
C HIS A 86 20.49 -13.05 13.98
N ASN A 87 19.63 -12.03 13.97
CA ASN A 87 19.88 -10.75 14.65
C ASN A 87 19.51 -10.75 16.15
N ARG A 88 18.90 -11.82 16.67
CA ARG A 88 18.59 -11.96 18.11
C ARG A 88 19.70 -12.64 18.90
N GLY A 89 20.74 -13.15 18.24
CA GLY A 89 21.79 -13.97 18.84
C GLY A 89 23.12 -13.28 19.14
N ASP A 90 23.41 -12.10 18.58
CA ASP A 90 24.76 -11.52 18.66
C ASP A 90 24.73 -10.06 19.12
N GLY A 91 25.01 -9.86 20.42
CA GLY A 91 25.12 -8.56 21.08
C GLY A 91 26.36 -7.75 20.69
N ASN A 92 26.81 -7.80 19.44
CA ASN A 92 27.97 -7.06 18.96
C ASN A 92 27.56 -5.95 17.98
N SER A 93 27.30 -4.77 18.53
CA SER A 93 27.22 -3.52 17.76
C SER A 93 28.63 -3.10 17.29
N ILE A 94 28.88 -3.10 15.98
CA ILE A 94 30.07 -2.47 15.41
C ILE A 94 29.75 -1.00 15.12
N GLU A 95 30.26 -0.09 15.97
CA GLU A 95 30.23 1.36 15.73
C GLU A 95 31.52 1.81 15.05
N ILE A 96 31.47 2.19 13.77
CA ILE A 96 32.60 2.80 13.08
C ILE A 96 32.40 4.32 13.07
N LYS A 97 33.13 5.01 13.96
CA LYS A 97 33.28 6.47 13.92
C LYS A 97 34.42 6.85 12.99
N ILE A 98 34.10 7.41 11.83
CA ILE A 98 35.08 8.11 10.98
C ILE A 98 35.08 9.58 11.42
N LYS A 99 36.13 10.01 12.12
CA LYS A 99 36.42 11.43 12.35
C LYS A 99 37.10 11.97 11.09
N GLY A 100 36.62 13.13 10.62
CA GLY A 100 37.29 13.92 9.59
C GLY A 100 38.59 14.56 10.06
#